data_AF-A0A1L7X6R3-F1
#
_entry.id   AF-A0A1L7X6R3-F1
#
_cell.length_a   1.000
_cell.length_b   1.000
_cell.length_c   1.000
_cell.angle_alpha   90.00
_cell.angle_beta   90.00
_cell.angle_gamma   90.00
#
_symmetry.space_group_name_H-M   'P 1'
#
loop_
_entity.id
_entity.type
_entity.pdbx_description
1 polymer ?
#
loop_
_entity_poly.entity_id
_entity_poly.type
_entity_poly.pdbx_seq_one_letter_code
_entity_poly.pdbx_strand_id
1 'polypeptide(L)'
;MGLIETENEKTSSVNIPIIDFSSWSSPNTTPEARLSIAKDLADACHNVGFVSIINHGVPIELLDEAFAWSKKLFDLKTEEKMLAPHPDGPTVHRGYSWPGLEKVSQVISEDVEVGEQLRAVTDCKESYEIGSESNPEQPNVWLPSHILPGFHEFMTKFYWTCNSASLEILKAIGLGMGLSDPSFVMSTLHRVTLPPAADRFSGEERMTRARYSIPYFVSPDIDAVIECMKECSSKENPVKYEPVVQREVTLPPAADRFSGEERMTRARYSIPYFVSPDIDAVIECMKECSSKENPVKYEPVVQREYRLMRAKLQYRSTEAAIAEASG
;
A
#
# COMPACT_ATOMS: atom_id res chain seq x y z
N MET A 1 51.22 -11.30 2.00
CA MET A 1 50.23 -10.21 2.04
C MET A 1 48.88 -10.89 2.10
N GLY A 2 48.22 -10.82 3.26
CA GLY A 2 47.14 -11.73 3.66
C GLY A 2 45.88 -11.59 2.83
N LEU A 3 45.27 -12.74 2.53
CA LEU A 3 43.91 -12.88 2.04
C LEU A 3 42.97 -12.44 3.16
N ILE A 4 42.14 -11.43 2.90
CA ILE A 4 41.02 -11.08 3.77
C ILE A 4 39.89 -12.04 3.40
N GLU A 5 39.70 -13.07 4.24
CA GLU A 5 38.48 -13.85 4.25
C GLU A 5 37.34 -12.93 4.70
N THR A 6 36.43 -12.60 3.79
CA THR A 6 35.18 -11.92 4.15
C THR A 6 34.26 -12.95 4.79
N GLU A 7 34.06 -12.83 6.10
CA GLU A 7 33.04 -13.56 6.84
C GLU A 7 31.69 -13.42 6.15
N ASN A 8 31.05 -14.57 5.92
CA ASN A 8 29.75 -14.69 5.30
C ASN A 8 28.70 -14.17 6.29
N GLU A 9 28.38 -12.88 6.23
CA GLU A 9 27.28 -12.28 7.00
C GLU A 9 26.00 -13.06 6.68
N LYS A 10 25.47 -13.77 7.69
CA LYS A 10 24.18 -14.46 7.61
C LYS A 10 23.12 -13.44 7.26
N THR A 11 22.62 -13.50 6.02
CA THR A 11 21.38 -12.83 5.62
C THR A 11 20.25 -13.39 6.46
N SER A 12 19.84 -12.66 7.50
CA SER A 12 18.66 -13.02 8.29
C SER A 12 17.43 -12.85 7.42
N SER A 13 16.85 -13.95 6.93
CA SER A 13 15.56 -13.93 6.26
C SER A 13 14.52 -13.37 7.23
N VAL A 14 13.96 -12.19 6.93
CA VAL A 14 12.83 -11.64 7.69
C VAL A 14 11.63 -12.53 7.41
N ASN A 15 11.27 -13.38 8.38
CA ASN A 15 10.12 -14.26 8.27
C ASN A 15 8.85 -13.45 8.61
N ILE A 16 7.91 -13.36 7.67
CA ILE A 16 6.63 -12.67 7.90
C ILE A 16 5.70 -13.65 8.64
N PRO A 17 5.23 -13.33 9.86
CA PRO A 17 4.35 -14.22 10.61
C PRO A 17 3.05 -14.51 9.86
N ILE A 18 2.56 -15.75 9.97
CA ILE A 18 1.24 -16.15 9.51
C ILE A 18 0.38 -16.42 10.74
N ILE A 19 -0.75 -15.72 10.87
CA ILE A 19 -1.68 -15.84 12.00
C ILE A 19 -3.02 -16.39 11.51
N ASP A 20 -3.47 -17.48 12.14
CA ASP A 20 -4.80 -18.04 11.92
C ASP A 20 -5.83 -17.35 12.81
N PHE A 21 -6.77 -16.66 12.16
CA PHE A 21 -7.80 -15.87 12.83
C PHE A 21 -9.13 -16.61 13.00
N SER A 22 -9.21 -17.89 12.59
CA SER A 22 -10.45 -18.68 12.59
C SER A 22 -11.13 -18.77 13.96
N SER A 23 -10.32 -18.86 15.02
CA SER A 23 -10.83 -18.97 16.39
C SER A 23 -11.14 -17.61 17.03
N TRP A 24 -10.73 -16.47 16.45
CA TRP A 24 -10.97 -15.15 17.04
C TRP A 24 -12.46 -14.90 17.35
N SER A 25 -13.31 -15.08 16.33
CA SER A 25 -14.75 -14.82 16.39
C SER A 25 -15.59 -16.05 16.79
N SER A 26 -14.95 -17.19 17.10
CA SER A 26 -15.68 -18.39 17.51
C SER A 26 -16.28 -18.23 18.91
N PRO A 27 -17.55 -18.65 19.13
CA PRO A 27 -18.20 -18.57 20.45
C PRO A 27 -17.56 -19.50 21.49
N ASN A 28 -16.79 -20.51 21.06
CA ASN A 28 -16.16 -21.50 21.93
C ASN A 28 -14.72 -21.14 22.33
N THR A 29 -14.20 -20.01 21.86
CA THR A 29 -12.81 -19.61 22.11
C THR A 29 -12.66 -19.04 23.51
N THR A 30 -11.71 -19.57 24.28
CA THR A 30 -11.45 -19.08 25.63
C THR A 30 -10.80 -17.70 25.60
N PRO A 31 -10.95 -16.88 26.67
CA PRO A 31 -10.28 -15.59 26.76
C PRO A 31 -8.76 -15.67 26.58
N GLU A 32 -8.12 -16.73 27.07
CA GLU A 32 -6.68 -16.96 26.99
C GLU A 32 -6.24 -17.25 25.55
N ALA A 33 -6.99 -18.09 24.83
CA ALA A 33 -6.73 -18.37 23.43
C ALA A 33 -6.89 -17.11 22.56
N ARG A 34 -7.95 -16.32 22.82
CA ARG A 34 -8.18 -15.04 22.15
C ARG A 34 -7.06 -14.03 22.42
N LEU A 35 -6.58 -13.97 23.66
CA LEU A 35 -5.45 -13.12 24.04
C LEU A 35 -4.14 -13.57 23.39
N SER A 36 -3.92 -14.87 23.20
CA SER A 36 -2.73 -15.39 22.51
C SER A 36 -2.66 -14.87 21.07
N ILE A 37 -3.75 -15.00 20.32
CA ILE A 37 -3.85 -14.51 18.92
C ILE A 37 -3.61 -13.01 18.86
N ALA A 38 -4.22 -12.28 19.80
CA ALA A 38 -4.07 -10.83 19.90
C ALA A 38 -2.61 -10.41 20.17
N LYS A 39 -1.91 -11.10 21.07
CA LYS A 39 -0.50 -10.86 21.36
C LYS A 39 0.39 -11.16 20.16
N ASP A 40 0.19 -12.29 19.49
CA ASP A 40 0.95 -12.65 18.30
C ASP A 40 0.80 -11.57 17.21
N LEU A 41 -0.41 -11.03 17.06
CA LEU A 41 -0.71 -9.97 16.10
C LEU A 41 -0.04 -8.64 16.49
N ALA A 42 -0.13 -8.23 17.75
CA ALA A 42 0.53 -7.02 18.25
C ALA A 42 2.06 -7.13 18.14
N ASP A 43 2.62 -8.30 18.45
CA ASP A 43 4.06 -8.58 18.33
C ASP A 43 4.52 -8.54 16.87
N ALA A 44 3.74 -9.08 15.94
CA ALA A 44 4.04 -8.98 14.51
C ALA A 44 4.02 -7.53 14.03
N CYS A 45 3.03 -6.74 14.45
CA CYS A 45 2.96 -5.30 14.17
C CYS A 45 4.17 -4.53 14.75
N HIS A 46 4.58 -4.85 15.97
CA HIS A 46 5.68 -4.16 16.66
C HIS A 46 7.06 -4.50 16.08
N ASN A 47 7.32 -5.79 15.83
CA ASN A 47 8.67 -6.26 15.50
C ASN A 47 8.94 -6.36 13.99
N VAL A 48 7.92 -6.68 13.19
CA VAL A 48 8.04 -6.89 11.74
C VAL A 48 7.38 -5.76 10.96
N GLY A 49 6.22 -5.29 11.43
CA GLY A 49 5.38 -4.32 10.72
C GLY A 49 4.54 -4.94 9.60
N PHE A 50 4.63 -6.26 9.40
CA PHE A 50 3.86 -7.04 8.43
C PHE A 50 3.43 -8.37 9.03
N VAL A 51 2.25 -8.83 8.63
CA VAL A 51 1.65 -10.10 9.04
C VAL A 51 0.77 -10.62 7.92
N SER A 52 0.80 -11.93 7.68
CA SER A 52 -0.18 -12.61 6.84
C SER A 52 -1.27 -13.16 7.74
N ILE A 53 -2.53 -12.81 7.49
CA ILE A 53 -3.66 -13.32 8.28
C ILE A 53 -4.44 -14.29 7.40
N ILE A 54 -4.71 -15.49 7.90
CA ILE A 54 -5.60 -16.46 7.26
C ILE A 54 -6.88 -16.59 8.08
N ASN A 55 -7.96 -17.02 7.44
CA ASN A 55 -9.28 -17.15 8.08
C ASN A 55 -9.77 -15.85 8.73
N HIS A 56 -9.45 -14.70 8.12
CA HIS A 56 -9.77 -13.34 8.60
C HIS A 56 -11.26 -12.97 8.50
N GLY A 57 -12.13 -13.88 8.02
CA GLY A 57 -13.57 -13.68 7.96
C GLY A 57 -14.12 -13.05 6.68
N VAL A 58 -13.29 -12.76 5.68
CA VAL A 58 -13.77 -12.42 4.33
C VAL A 58 -13.89 -13.71 3.52
N PRO A 59 -15.09 -14.08 3.03
CA PRO A 59 -15.30 -15.27 2.21
C PRO A 59 -14.42 -15.28 0.95
N ILE A 60 -13.86 -16.44 0.61
CA ILE A 60 -12.99 -16.59 -0.56
C ILE A 60 -13.74 -16.29 -1.86
N GLU A 61 -15.02 -16.63 -1.91
CA GLU A 61 -15.88 -16.38 -3.08
C GLU A 61 -16.06 -14.88 -3.33
N LEU A 62 -16.11 -14.06 -2.27
CA LEU A 62 -16.17 -12.60 -2.41
C LEU A 62 -14.82 -12.02 -2.85
N LEU A 63 -13.69 -12.60 -2.42
CA LEU A 63 -12.37 -12.18 -2.90
C LEU A 63 -12.21 -12.49 -4.39
N ASP A 64 -12.54 -13.72 -4.81
CA ASP A 64 -12.46 -14.16 -6.20
C ASP A 64 -13.36 -13.30 -7.10
N GLU A 65 -14.59 -13.02 -6.65
CA GLU A 65 -15.52 -12.14 -7.37
C GLU A 65 -14.99 -10.70 -7.45
N ALA A 66 -14.37 -10.17 -6.38
CA ALA A 66 -13.77 -8.84 -6.40
C ALA A 66 -12.61 -8.73 -7.40
N PHE A 67 -11.74 -9.74 -7.47
CA PHE A 67 -10.68 -9.80 -8.50
C PHE A 67 -11.26 -9.94 -9.91
N ALA A 68 -12.35 -10.70 -10.08
CA ALA A 68 -13.04 -10.79 -11.36
C ALA A 68 -13.66 -9.44 -11.78
N TRP A 69 -14.25 -8.69 -10.86
CA TRP A 69 -14.75 -7.33 -11.11
C TRP A 69 -13.62 -6.35 -11.42
N SER A 70 -12.52 -6.40 -10.68
CA SER A 70 -11.33 -5.58 -10.95
C SER A 70 -10.81 -5.83 -12.37
N LYS A 71 -10.73 -7.11 -12.78
CA LYS A 71 -10.36 -7.46 -14.15
C LYS A 71 -11.34 -6.88 -15.17
N LYS A 72 -12.65 -7.06 -14.98
CA LYS A 72 -13.67 -6.50 -15.90
C LYS A 72 -13.56 -4.99 -16.03
N LEU A 73 -13.36 -4.27 -14.92
CA LEU A 73 -13.22 -2.81 -14.92
C LEU A 73 -11.99 -2.37 -15.71
N PHE A 74 -10.82 -2.99 -15.48
CA PHE A 74 -9.59 -2.57 -16.15
C PHE A 74 -9.47 -3.04 -17.60
N ASP A 75 -10.23 -4.07 -17.99
CA ASP A 75 -10.40 -4.50 -19.39
C ASP A 75 -11.30 -3.54 -20.21
N LEU A 76 -12.05 -2.62 -19.56
CA LEU A 76 -12.82 -1.58 -20.26
C LEU A 76 -11.92 -0.64 -21.05
N LYS A 77 -12.49 -0.01 -22.09
CA LYS A 77 -11.77 1.03 -22.82
C LYS A 77 -11.47 2.21 -21.90
N THR A 78 -10.38 2.89 -22.19
CA THR A 78 -9.97 4.12 -21.48
C THR A 78 -11.11 5.11 -21.34
N GLU A 79 -11.84 5.35 -22.42
CA GLU A 79 -12.91 6.34 -22.48
C GLU A 79 -14.06 5.97 -21.55
N GLU A 80 -14.32 4.67 -21.38
CA GLU A 80 -15.36 4.15 -20.47
C GLU A 80 -14.91 4.28 -19.02
N LYS A 81 -13.65 3.96 -18.70
CA LYS A 81 -13.07 4.13 -17.35
C LYS A 81 -13.07 5.60 -16.92
N MET A 82 -12.80 6.51 -17.86
CA MET A 82 -12.81 7.95 -17.65
C MET A 82 -14.21 8.56 -17.45
N LEU A 83 -15.29 7.77 -17.51
CA LEU A 83 -16.62 8.21 -17.08
C LEU A 83 -16.76 8.34 -15.56
N ALA A 84 -15.80 7.81 -14.79
CA ALA A 84 -15.70 7.96 -13.35
C ALA A 84 -14.29 8.43 -12.93
N PRO A 85 -13.83 9.61 -13.38
CA PRO A 85 -12.45 10.04 -13.19
C PRO A 85 -12.18 10.39 -11.72
N HIS A 86 -10.93 10.20 -11.28
CA HIS A 86 -10.46 10.77 -10.02
C HIS A 86 -10.53 12.30 -10.11
N PRO A 87 -11.24 12.99 -9.20
CA PRO A 87 -11.36 14.45 -9.21
C PRO A 87 -10.01 15.14 -9.07
N ASP A 88 -9.88 16.33 -9.66
CA ASP A 88 -8.70 17.16 -9.46
C ASP A 88 -8.62 17.66 -8.01
N GLY A 89 -7.39 17.73 -7.49
CA GLY A 89 -7.09 18.32 -6.19
C GLY A 89 -6.88 17.32 -5.05
N PRO A 90 -6.52 17.83 -3.86
CA PRO A 90 -6.05 17.01 -2.72
C PRO A 90 -7.17 16.43 -1.84
N THR A 91 -8.43 16.76 -2.11
CA THR A 91 -9.52 16.60 -1.13
C THR A 91 -10.29 15.30 -1.32
N VAL A 92 -10.64 14.96 -2.56
CA VAL A 92 -11.45 13.78 -2.89
C VAL A 92 -10.58 12.72 -3.57
N HIS A 93 -10.40 11.58 -2.90
CA HIS A 93 -9.62 10.43 -3.36
C HIS A 93 -10.56 9.28 -3.74
N ARG A 94 -11.24 9.41 -4.88
CA ARG A 94 -12.31 8.51 -5.35
C ARG A 94 -12.31 8.44 -6.86
N GLY A 95 -12.69 7.31 -7.44
CA GLY A 95 -12.79 7.13 -8.89
C GLY A 95 -11.48 6.64 -9.52
N TYR A 96 -11.41 6.71 -10.83
CA TYR A 96 -10.38 6.11 -11.66
C TYR A 96 -9.17 7.04 -11.88
N SER A 97 -7.97 6.53 -11.63
CA SER A 97 -6.69 7.19 -11.94
C SER A 97 -5.95 6.46 -13.07
N TRP A 98 -5.62 7.22 -14.13
CA TRP A 98 -4.87 6.73 -15.29
C TRP A 98 -3.38 6.50 -14.96
N PRO A 99 -2.68 5.57 -15.66
CA PRO A 99 -1.24 5.36 -15.46
C PRO A 99 -0.40 6.63 -15.53
N GLY A 100 0.49 6.78 -14.55
CA GLY A 100 1.36 7.93 -14.36
C GLY A 100 0.75 9.14 -13.66
N LEU A 101 -0.54 9.11 -13.28
CA LEU A 101 -1.15 10.14 -12.43
C LEU A 101 -0.72 10.00 -10.96
N GLU A 102 -0.62 8.76 -10.47
CA GLU A 102 -0.08 8.46 -9.14
C GLU A 102 1.43 8.24 -9.17
N LYS A 103 2.13 8.64 -8.10
CA LYS A 103 3.59 8.61 -7.99
C LYS A 103 4.07 7.63 -6.89
N VAL A 104 5.02 6.74 -7.22
CA VAL A 104 5.63 5.75 -6.32
C VAL A 104 6.28 6.46 -5.14
N SER A 105 7.02 7.53 -5.43
CA SER A 105 7.81 8.23 -4.45
C SER A 105 6.97 9.22 -3.66
N GLN A 106 6.68 8.85 -2.43
CA GLN A 106 6.22 9.75 -1.36
C GLN A 106 7.41 10.45 -0.68
N VAL A 107 8.62 10.36 -1.25
CA VAL A 107 9.84 10.92 -0.65
C VAL A 107 9.71 12.44 -0.61
N ILE A 108 9.64 12.94 0.63
CA ILE A 108 9.74 14.35 0.93
C ILE A 108 11.22 14.63 1.13
N SER A 109 11.86 15.22 0.11
CA SER A 109 13.20 15.77 0.20
C SER A 109 13.11 17.25 0.55
N GLU A 110 14.01 17.74 1.42
CA GLU A 110 14.17 19.19 1.66
C GLU A 110 14.72 19.89 0.40
N ASP A 111 15.46 19.13 -0.42
CA ASP A 111 15.88 19.54 -1.76
C ASP A 111 14.74 19.24 -2.76
N VAL A 112 14.12 20.31 -3.26
CA VAL A 112 12.99 20.26 -4.20
C VAL A 112 13.36 19.54 -5.49
N GLU A 113 14.59 19.73 -5.98
CA GLU A 113 15.06 19.22 -7.27
C GLU A 113 15.27 17.70 -7.20
N VAL A 114 15.86 17.21 -6.10
CA VAL A 114 15.96 15.77 -5.81
C VAL A 114 14.58 15.14 -5.63
N GLY A 115 13.67 15.83 -4.95
CA GLY A 115 12.28 15.40 -4.79
C GLY A 115 11.52 15.34 -6.11
N GLU A 116 11.81 16.22 -7.07
CA GLU A 116 11.23 16.21 -8.42
C GLU A 116 11.80 15.09 -9.29
N GLN A 117 13.12 14.87 -9.26
CA GLN A 117 13.77 13.78 -10.00
C GLN A 117 13.27 12.40 -9.54
N LEU A 118 13.14 12.18 -8.23
CA LEU A 118 12.58 10.94 -7.67
C LEU A 118 11.08 10.76 -7.99
N ARG A 119 10.37 11.86 -8.31
CA ARG A 119 8.96 11.89 -8.69
C ARG A 119 8.72 11.92 -10.21
N ALA A 120 9.79 11.90 -11.01
CA ALA A 120 9.73 11.85 -12.47
C ALA A 120 9.46 10.41 -12.99
N VAL A 121 9.75 9.39 -12.18
CA VAL A 121 9.40 8.01 -12.49
C VAL A 121 7.91 7.79 -12.21
N THR A 122 7.14 7.57 -13.27
CA THR A 122 5.70 7.35 -13.21
C THR A 122 5.36 5.88 -12.99
N ASP A 123 4.33 5.61 -12.18
CA ASP A 123 3.87 4.26 -11.91
C ASP A 123 3.25 3.66 -13.17
N CYS A 124 3.68 2.45 -13.52
CA CYS A 124 3.00 1.62 -14.51
C CYS A 124 1.79 0.92 -13.87
N LYS A 125 0.83 1.69 -13.36
CA LYS A 125 -0.39 1.18 -12.72
C LYS A 125 -1.58 2.11 -12.99
N GLU A 126 -2.76 1.54 -13.09
CA GLU A 126 -4.03 2.24 -13.01
C GLU A 126 -4.73 1.85 -11.70
N SER A 127 -5.59 2.73 -11.17
CA SER A 127 -6.31 2.50 -9.92
C SER A 127 -7.77 2.94 -10.03
N TYR A 128 -8.61 2.37 -9.17
CA TYR A 128 -9.99 2.81 -8.99
C TYR A 128 -10.29 2.84 -7.49
N GLU A 129 -10.51 4.02 -6.93
CA GLU A 129 -10.65 4.22 -5.49
C GLU A 129 -12.11 4.31 -5.06
N ILE A 130 -12.46 3.51 -4.04
CA ILE A 130 -13.79 3.43 -3.45
C ILE A 130 -13.64 3.60 -1.94
N GLY A 131 -14.52 4.36 -1.31
CA GLY A 131 -14.60 4.48 0.13
C GLY A 131 -16.04 4.32 0.64
N SER A 132 -16.25 4.70 1.90
CA SER A 132 -17.58 4.66 2.52
C SER A 132 -18.57 5.57 1.81
N GLU A 133 -19.74 5.02 1.47
CA GLU A 133 -20.88 5.78 0.94
C GLU A 133 -21.48 6.72 1.99
N SER A 134 -21.19 6.49 3.28
CA SER A 134 -21.66 7.32 4.38
C SER A 134 -20.77 8.54 4.63
N ASN A 135 -19.71 8.76 3.83
CA ASN A 135 -18.84 9.92 3.94
C ASN A 135 -19.22 11.01 2.91
N PRO A 136 -20.02 12.03 3.30
CA PRO A 136 -20.46 13.07 2.36
C PRO A 136 -19.31 13.99 1.91
N GLU A 137 -18.19 14.03 2.63
CA GLU A 137 -17.03 14.86 2.25
C GLU A 137 -16.20 14.22 1.13
N GLN A 138 -16.37 12.92 0.89
CA GLN A 138 -15.67 12.16 -0.14
C GLN A 138 -16.62 11.18 -0.85
N PRO A 139 -17.58 11.72 -1.62
CA PRO A 139 -18.53 10.89 -2.35
C PRO A 139 -17.80 10.01 -3.36
N ASN A 140 -18.19 8.74 -3.42
CA ASN A 140 -17.67 7.82 -4.43
C ASN A 140 -18.06 8.31 -5.84
N VAL A 141 -17.12 8.22 -6.77
CA VAL A 141 -17.37 8.45 -8.20
C VAL A 141 -17.57 7.08 -8.84
N TRP A 142 -18.82 6.73 -9.14
CA TRP A 142 -19.18 5.42 -9.69
C TRP A 142 -19.27 5.45 -11.22
N LEU A 143 -18.83 4.37 -11.87
CA LEU A 143 -19.13 4.16 -13.28
C LEU A 143 -20.65 4.10 -13.50
N PRO A 144 -21.18 4.66 -14.59
CA PRO A 144 -22.58 4.53 -14.92
C PRO A 144 -22.99 3.05 -15.00
N SER A 145 -24.13 2.68 -14.42
CA SER A 145 -24.57 1.27 -14.32
C SER A 145 -24.73 0.57 -15.67
N HIS A 146 -24.88 1.30 -16.78
CA HIS A 146 -24.96 0.70 -18.13
C HIS A 146 -23.58 0.30 -18.69
N ILE A 147 -22.48 0.86 -18.17
CA ILE A 147 -21.10 0.52 -18.57
C ILE A 147 -20.65 -0.75 -17.86
N LEU A 148 -20.89 -0.85 -16.55
CA LEU A 148 -20.53 -2.01 -15.77
C LEU A 148 -21.66 -2.38 -14.77
N PRO A 149 -22.74 -3.02 -15.24
CA PRO A 149 -23.92 -3.32 -14.41
C PRO A 149 -23.57 -4.25 -13.24
N GLY A 150 -24.03 -3.92 -12.02
CA GLY A 150 -23.81 -4.73 -10.82
C GLY A 150 -22.50 -4.44 -10.08
N PHE A 151 -21.58 -3.66 -10.68
CA PHE A 151 -20.28 -3.35 -10.08
C PHE A 151 -20.39 -2.53 -8.80
N HIS A 152 -21.24 -1.51 -8.82
CA HIS A 152 -21.47 -0.63 -7.67
C HIS A 152 -22.02 -1.44 -6.49
N GLU A 153 -23.09 -2.20 -6.70
CA GLU A 153 -23.74 -2.99 -5.66
C GLU A 153 -22.78 -4.03 -5.06
N PHE A 154 -22.02 -4.72 -5.92
CA PHE A 154 -21.03 -5.69 -5.47
C PHE A 154 -19.89 -5.01 -4.67
N MET A 155 -19.28 -3.96 -5.20
CA MET A 155 -18.13 -3.32 -4.55
C MET A 155 -18.51 -2.66 -3.23
N THR A 156 -19.72 -2.12 -3.10
CA THR A 156 -20.25 -1.64 -1.81
C THR A 156 -20.35 -2.78 -0.81
N LYS A 157 -20.91 -3.93 -1.19
CA LYS A 157 -20.97 -5.12 -0.31
C LYS A 157 -19.57 -5.59 0.09
N PHE A 158 -18.64 -5.65 -0.87
CA PHE A 158 -17.27 -6.06 -0.63
C PHE A 158 -16.53 -5.10 0.31
N TYR A 159 -16.71 -3.78 0.11
CA TYR A 159 -16.16 -2.74 0.99
C TYR A 159 -16.59 -2.95 2.44
N TRP A 160 -17.89 -3.11 2.70
CA TRP A 160 -18.39 -3.28 4.06
C TRP A 160 -17.99 -4.63 4.68
N THR A 161 -17.83 -5.68 3.87
CA THR A 161 -17.30 -6.97 4.34
C THR A 161 -15.84 -6.83 4.79
N CYS A 162 -15.01 -6.14 4.02
CA CYS A 162 -13.63 -5.83 4.39
C CYS A 162 -13.57 -4.93 5.62
N ASN A 163 -14.47 -3.94 5.72
CA ASN A 163 -14.59 -3.08 6.89
C ASN A 163 -14.84 -3.90 8.16
N SER A 164 -15.82 -4.81 8.15
CA SER A 164 -16.11 -5.68 9.30
C SER A 164 -14.91 -6.53 9.70
N ALA A 165 -14.21 -7.16 8.75
CA ALA A 165 -13.00 -7.92 9.04
C ALA A 165 -11.89 -7.05 9.63
N SER A 166 -11.69 -5.85 9.08
CA SER A 166 -10.67 -4.91 9.56
C SER A 166 -10.93 -4.44 11.00
N LEU A 167 -12.20 -4.25 11.38
CA LEU A 167 -12.56 -3.87 12.74
C LEU A 167 -12.27 -5.01 13.74
N GLU A 168 -12.49 -6.26 13.36
CA GLU A 168 -12.12 -7.41 14.20
C GLU A 168 -10.60 -7.54 14.37
N ILE A 169 -9.84 -7.32 13.31
CA ILE A 169 -8.36 -7.28 13.35
C ILE A 169 -7.89 -6.14 14.26
N LEU A 170 -8.49 -4.95 14.16
CA LEU A 170 -8.17 -3.84 15.04
C LEU A 170 -8.46 -4.21 16.50
N LYS A 171 -9.65 -4.74 16.83
CA LYS A 171 -9.95 -5.21 18.20
C LYS A 171 -8.89 -6.17 18.74
N ALA A 172 -8.41 -7.10 17.91
CA ALA A 172 -7.36 -8.03 18.28
C ALA A 172 -6.03 -7.31 18.58
N ILE A 173 -5.64 -6.33 17.77
CA ILE A 173 -4.46 -5.49 18.05
C ILE A 173 -4.64 -4.75 19.39
N GLY A 174 -5.79 -4.13 19.63
CA GLY A 174 -6.08 -3.42 20.88
C GLY A 174 -5.99 -4.33 22.11
N LEU A 175 -6.51 -5.55 22.01
CA LEU A 175 -6.41 -6.56 23.07
C LEU A 175 -4.95 -7.00 23.29
N GLY A 176 -4.19 -7.17 22.21
CA GLY A 176 -2.79 -7.62 22.26
C GLY A 176 -1.86 -6.58 22.87
N MET A 177 -2.17 -5.31 22.65
CA MET A 177 -1.50 -4.16 23.27
C MET A 177 -1.86 -4.02 24.76
N GLY A 178 -2.83 -4.77 25.27
CA GLY A 178 -3.27 -4.68 26.67
C GLY A 178 -4.06 -3.41 26.97
N LEU A 179 -4.74 -2.83 25.98
CA LEU A 179 -5.56 -1.64 26.18
C LEU A 179 -6.71 -1.95 27.14
N SER A 180 -6.97 -1.00 28.05
CA SER A 180 -8.10 -1.07 28.97
C SER A 180 -9.46 -1.15 28.24
N ASP A 181 -9.54 -0.55 27.04
CA ASP A 181 -10.64 -0.71 26.10
C ASP A 181 -10.10 -1.17 24.73
N PRO A 182 -10.17 -2.46 24.37
CA PRO A 182 -9.76 -2.96 23.06
C PRO A 182 -10.62 -2.44 21.89
N SER A 183 -11.79 -1.85 22.15
CA SER A 183 -12.62 -1.24 21.11
C SER A 183 -12.15 0.16 20.71
N PHE A 184 -11.27 0.76 21.52
CA PHE A 184 -10.64 2.05 21.29
C PHE A 184 -9.96 2.16 19.92
N VAL A 185 -9.25 1.10 19.49
CA VAL A 185 -8.60 1.03 18.16
C VAL A 185 -9.59 1.00 17.00
N MET A 186 -10.86 0.62 17.22
CA MET A 186 -11.94 0.78 16.24
C MET A 186 -12.52 2.19 16.21
N SER A 187 -12.52 2.87 17.36
CA SER A 187 -13.02 4.24 17.53
C SER A 187 -11.95 5.30 17.29
N THR A 188 -10.90 4.94 16.54
CA THR A 188 -9.63 5.66 16.35
C THR A 188 -8.73 5.67 17.57
N LEU A 189 -7.44 5.35 17.36
CA LEU A 189 -6.26 6.00 17.95
C LEU A 189 -5.01 5.16 17.63
N HIS A 190 -4.43 5.37 16.44
CA HIS A 190 -3.09 4.91 16.08
C HIS A 190 -2.43 5.93 15.15
N ARG A 191 -1.16 6.25 15.38
CA ARG A 191 -0.42 7.26 14.62
C ARG A 191 0.40 6.63 13.51
N VAL A 192 0.24 7.15 12.30
CA VAL A 192 1.37 7.33 11.37
C VAL A 192 1.54 8.82 11.21
N THR A 193 2.65 9.37 11.71
CA THR A 193 3.20 10.60 11.15
C THR A 193 4.64 10.33 10.82
N LEU A 194 5.15 11.03 9.83
CA LEU A 194 6.57 10.99 9.57
C LEU A 194 7.33 11.85 10.61
N PRO A 195 8.40 11.37 11.26
CA PRO A 195 9.23 12.17 12.18
C PRO A 195 9.80 13.43 11.51
N PRO A 196 10.38 14.43 12.18
CA PRO A 196 11.23 15.43 11.52
C PRO A 196 12.28 14.76 10.64
N ALA A 197 12.59 15.29 9.44
CA ALA A 197 13.52 14.63 8.51
C ALA A 197 14.90 14.37 9.14
N ALA A 198 15.36 15.29 10.01
CA ALA A 198 16.58 15.15 10.81
C ALA A 198 16.59 13.88 11.69
N ASP A 199 15.46 13.53 12.31
CA ASP A 199 15.34 12.38 13.21
C ASP A 199 15.17 11.04 12.46
N ARG A 200 15.01 11.09 11.13
CA ARG A 200 14.80 9.90 10.27
C ARG A 200 16.11 9.33 9.73
N PHE A 201 17.10 10.18 9.43
CA PHE A 201 18.21 9.82 8.55
C PHE A 201 19.61 10.07 9.12
N SER A 202 19.79 10.84 10.20
CA SER A 202 21.10 11.15 10.79
C SER A 202 21.07 11.16 12.33
N GLY A 203 22.24 11.00 12.96
CA GLY A 203 22.41 11.00 14.43
C GLY A 203 22.51 9.62 15.10
N GLU A 204 23.11 9.57 16.31
CA GLU A 204 23.30 8.36 17.13
C GLU A 204 22.01 7.90 17.86
N GLU A 205 21.08 8.82 18.15
CA GLU A 205 19.80 8.56 18.83
C GLU A 205 18.63 8.38 17.84
N ARG A 206 18.68 7.37 16.97
CA ARG A 206 17.59 7.12 16.01
C ARG A 206 16.37 6.49 16.70
N MET A 207 15.20 7.07 16.44
CA MET A 207 13.88 6.65 16.93
C MET A 207 13.40 5.27 16.43
N THR A 208 13.87 4.86 15.27
CA THR A 208 13.66 3.51 14.71
C THR A 208 15.02 2.93 14.38
N ARG A 209 15.20 1.61 14.54
CA ARG A 209 16.43 0.96 14.09
C ARG A 209 16.68 1.34 12.63
N ALA A 210 17.92 1.65 12.30
CA ALA A 210 18.32 1.99 10.95
C ALA A 210 17.86 0.89 9.98
N ARG A 211 16.96 1.21 9.07
CA ARG A 211 16.53 0.32 7.99
C ARG A 211 17.37 0.66 6.77
N TYR A 212 18.46 -0.08 6.61
CA TYR A 212 19.27 0.00 5.40
C TYR A 212 18.59 -0.87 4.34
N SER A 213 17.79 -0.24 3.48
CA SER A 213 17.52 -0.80 2.16
C SER A 213 18.47 -0.13 1.20
N ILE A 214 19.58 -0.80 0.88
CA ILE A 214 20.35 -0.45 -0.31
C ILE A 214 19.58 -1.09 -1.46
N PRO A 215 18.97 -0.34 -2.38
CA PRO A 215 18.47 -0.94 -3.59
C PRO A 215 19.67 -1.49 -4.36
N TYR A 216 19.92 -2.79 -4.22
CA TYR A 216 20.97 -3.47 -4.94
C TYR A 216 20.35 -3.98 -6.24
N PHE A 217 20.48 -3.18 -7.29
CA PHE A 217 20.04 -3.57 -8.62
C PHE A 217 21.06 -4.54 -9.20
N VAL A 218 20.77 -5.84 -9.09
CA VAL A 218 21.52 -6.86 -9.81
C VAL A 218 21.11 -6.77 -11.27
N SER A 219 21.97 -6.18 -12.07
CA SER A 219 21.91 -6.35 -13.52
C SER A 219 22.74 -7.58 -13.90
N PRO A 220 22.39 -8.30 -14.97
CA PRO A 220 23.32 -9.19 -15.62
C PRO A 220 24.60 -8.43 -16.02
N ASP A 221 25.71 -9.15 -16.17
CA ASP A 221 26.93 -8.58 -16.76
C ASP A 221 26.58 -7.88 -18.09
N ILE A 222 27.28 -6.80 -18.43
CA ILE A 222 27.01 -6.01 -19.64
C ILE A 222 27.09 -6.87 -20.92
N ASP A 223 27.91 -7.93 -20.87
CA ASP A 223 28.09 -8.91 -21.94
C ASP A 223 27.30 -10.21 -21.71
N ALA A 224 26.45 -10.28 -20.67
CA ALA A 224 25.59 -11.42 -20.43
C ALA A 224 24.49 -11.49 -21.50
N VAL A 225 24.28 -12.70 -22.01
CA VAL A 225 23.14 -13.00 -22.90
C VAL A 225 21.91 -13.23 -22.03
N ILE A 226 20.88 -12.42 -22.27
CA ILE A 226 19.54 -12.58 -21.71
C ILE A 226 18.73 -13.39 -22.70
N GLU A 227 18.35 -14.58 -22.28
CA GLU A 227 17.48 -15.47 -23.05
C GLU A 227 16.41 -16.10 -22.14
N CYS A 228 15.33 -16.57 -22.75
CA CYS A 228 14.26 -17.25 -22.02
C CYS A 228 14.77 -18.58 -21.46
N MET A 229 14.64 -18.78 -20.15
CA MET A 229 14.96 -20.06 -19.52
C MET A 229 14.08 -21.16 -20.14
N LYS A 230 14.69 -22.34 -20.39
CA LYS A 230 14.02 -23.45 -21.08
C LYS A 230 12.73 -23.87 -20.37
N GLU A 231 12.75 -23.85 -19.05
CA GLU A 231 11.64 -24.16 -18.15
C GLU A 231 10.48 -23.15 -18.23
N CYS A 232 10.73 -21.94 -18.76
CA CYS A 232 9.73 -20.89 -18.95
C CYS A 232 9.09 -20.92 -20.35
N SER A 233 9.48 -21.85 -21.21
CA SER A 233 8.95 -22.02 -22.56
C SER A 233 8.29 -23.39 -22.75
N SER A 234 7.19 -23.44 -23.49
CA SER A 234 6.51 -24.69 -23.88
C SER A 234 6.01 -24.60 -25.32
N LYS A 235 5.40 -25.67 -25.83
CA LYS A 235 4.76 -25.64 -27.16
C LYS A 235 3.58 -24.66 -27.20
N GLU A 236 2.87 -24.52 -26.08
CA GLU A 236 1.74 -23.60 -25.94
C GLU A 236 2.18 -22.16 -25.57
N ASN A 237 3.40 -21.97 -25.08
CA ASN A 237 4.00 -20.68 -24.76
C ASN A 237 5.44 -20.60 -25.28
N PRO A 238 5.63 -20.42 -26.61
CA PRO A 238 6.96 -20.40 -27.21
C PRO A 238 7.77 -19.18 -26.77
N VAL A 239 9.10 -19.30 -26.89
CA VAL A 239 10.01 -18.17 -26.66
C VAL A 239 9.63 -17.02 -27.60
N LYS A 240 9.36 -15.85 -27.03
CA LYS A 240 8.85 -14.69 -27.75
C LYS A 240 9.94 -13.80 -28.36
N TYR A 241 11.15 -13.84 -27.80
CA TYR A 241 12.25 -12.96 -28.18
C TYR A 241 13.53 -13.75 -28.34
N GLU A 242 14.31 -13.38 -29.35
CA GLU A 242 15.65 -13.91 -29.53
C GLU A 242 16.56 -13.50 -28.36
N PRO A 243 17.57 -14.32 -28.01
CA PRO A 243 18.60 -13.95 -27.05
C PRO A 243 19.20 -12.58 -27.36
N VAL A 244 19.35 -11.73 -26.34
CA VAL A 244 19.90 -10.37 -26.47
C VAL A 244 21.00 -10.15 -25.45
N VAL A 245 22.09 -9.47 -25.82
CA VAL A 245 23.14 -9.09 -24.87
C VAL A 245 22.63 -7.92 -24.02
N GLN A 246 22.87 -7.92 -22.71
CA GLN A 246 22.32 -6.91 -21.79
C GLN A 246 22.54 -5.46 -22.25
N ARG A 247 23.71 -5.13 -22.81
CA ARG A 247 24.02 -3.80 -23.34
C ARG A 247 23.19 -3.37 -24.56
N GLU A 248 22.57 -4.33 -25.23
CA GLU A 248 21.77 -4.16 -26.44
C GLU A 248 20.26 -4.18 -26.13
N VAL A 249 19.88 -4.36 -24.85
CA VAL A 249 18.48 -4.35 -24.41
C VAL A 249 17.91 -2.94 -24.55
N THR A 250 17.06 -2.76 -25.56
CA THR A 250 16.18 -1.60 -25.66
C THR A 250 14.85 -1.93 -25.01
N LEU A 251 14.31 -1.01 -24.21
CA LEU A 251 12.93 -1.16 -23.76
C LEU A 251 12.00 -1.16 -24.99
N PRO A 252 11.06 -2.10 -25.11
CA PRO A 252 10.19 -2.15 -26.29
C PRO A 252 9.30 -0.91 -26.37
N PRO A 253 8.65 -0.65 -27.51
CA PRO A 253 7.63 0.38 -27.64
C PRO A 253 6.63 0.34 -26.47
N ALA A 254 6.17 1.51 -26.00
CA ALA A 254 5.23 1.58 -24.88
C ALA A 254 3.95 0.76 -25.13
N ALA A 255 3.48 0.68 -26.39
CA ALA A 255 2.35 -0.17 -26.76
C ALA A 255 2.56 -1.63 -26.35
N ASP A 256 3.74 -2.21 -26.62
CA ASP A 256 4.08 -3.61 -26.33
C ASP A 256 4.31 -3.89 -24.83
N ARG A 257 4.39 -2.83 -24.02
CA ARG A 257 4.47 -2.94 -22.56
C ARG A 257 3.08 -3.02 -21.93
N PHE A 258 2.07 -2.39 -22.52
CA PHE A 258 0.84 -2.03 -21.82
C PHE A 258 -0.45 -2.55 -22.47
N SER A 259 -0.48 -2.81 -23.78
CA SER A 259 -1.69 -3.22 -24.50
C SER A 259 -1.42 -4.33 -25.54
N GLY A 260 -2.49 -4.98 -25.99
CA GLY A 260 -2.44 -6.04 -27.00
C GLY A 260 -2.11 -7.45 -26.46
N GLU A 261 -2.26 -8.45 -27.32
CA GLU A 261 -2.01 -9.86 -27.01
C GLU A 261 -0.51 -10.18 -26.77
N GLU A 262 0.38 -9.29 -27.21
CA GLU A 262 1.84 -9.45 -27.12
C GLU A 262 2.48 -8.81 -25.88
N ARG A 263 1.70 -8.25 -24.94
CA ARG A 263 2.25 -7.56 -23.76
C ARG A 263 3.31 -8.40 -23.02
N MET A 264 4.45 -7.78 -22.69
CA MET A 264 5.59 -8.46 -22.04
C MET A 264 5.29 -8.93 -20.62
N THR A 265 4.59 -8.13 -19.83
CA THR A 265 4.25 -8.42 -18.44
C THR A 265 2.78 -8.80 -18.32
N ARG A 266 2.51 -9.94 -17.66
CA ARG A 266 1.14 -10.32 -17.31
C ARG A 266 0.51 -9.25 -16.42
N ALA A 267 -0.79 -8.98 -16.60
CA ALA A 267 -1.51 -8.12 -15.67
C ALA A 267 -1.42 -8.71 -14.25
N ARG A 268 -1.07 -7.84 -13.31
CA ARG A 268 -1.07 -8.14 -11.88
C ARG A 268 -2.14 -7.28 -11.24
N TYR A 269 -3.11 -7.93 -10.60
CA TYR A 269 -4.15 -7.25 -9.86
C TYR A 269 -3.82 -7.28 -8.37
N SER A 270 -4.15 -6.21 -7.66
CA SER A 270 -4.10 -6.14 -6.20
C SER A 270 -5.18 -5.19 -5.71
N ILE A 271 -5.81 -5.52 -4.58
CA ILE A 271 -6.86 -4.70 -3.97
C ILE A 271 -6.39 -4.31 -2.58
N PRO A 272 -5.72 -3.16 -2.41
CA PRO A 272 -5.39 -2.64 -1.09
C PRO A 272 -6.65 -2.05 -0.44
N TYR A 273 -6.93 -2.44 0.80
CA TYR A 273 -7.98 -1.84 1.62
C TYR A 273 -7.33 -0.98 2.72
N PHE A 274 -7.40 0.33 2.59
CA PHE A 274 -6.80 1.26 3.54
C PHE A 274 -7.75 1.57 4.68
N VAL A 275 -7.33 1.23 5.90
CA VAL A 275 -8.05 1.59 7.14
C VAL A 275 -7.46 2.89 7.66
N SER A 276 -8.31 3.89 7.88
CA SER A 276 -7.91 5.19 8.41
C SER A 276 -8.76 5.56 9.62
N PRO A 277 -8.22 6.38 10.56
CA PRO A 277 -9.03 6.99 11.59
C PRO A 277 -10.17 7.84 11.01
N ASP A 278 -11.26 7.98 11.77
CA ASP A 278 -12.28 9.02 11.60
C ASP A 278 -11.62 10.40 11.44
N ILE A 279 -12.21 11.23 10.60
CA ILE A 279 -11.64 12.52 10.20
C ILE A 279 -11.54 13.50 11.37
N ASP A 280 -12.47 13.43 12.32
CA ASP A 280 -12.50 14.34 13.47
C ASP A 280 -11.82 13.75 14.71
N ALA A 281 -11.20 12.57 14.57
CA ALA A 281 -10.45 11.94 15.64
C ALA A 281 -9.20 12.75 16.03
N VAL A 282 -9.02 12.94 17.33
CA VAL A 282 -7.76 13.40 17.90
C VAL A 282 -6.82 12.20 17.99
N ILE A 283 -5.66 12.28 17.33
CA ILE A 283 -4.63 11.26 17.33
C ILE A 283 -3.57 11.63 18.37
N GLU A 284 -3.52 10.90 19.48
CA GLU A 284 -2.56 11.09 20.57
C GLU A 284 -1.92 9.77 21.05
N CYS A 285 -0.88 9.88 21.87
CA CYS A 285 -0.21 8.70 22.42
C CYS A 285 -1.10 8.00 23.45
N MET A 286 -1.33 6.70 23.25
CA MET A 286 -2.03 5.86 24.22
C MET A 286 -1.31 5.89 25.57
N LYS A 287 -2.08 5.95 26.66
CA LYS A 287 -1.54 6.02 28.02
C LYS A 287 -0.68 4.80 28.33
N GLU A 288 -1.15 3.63 27.91
CA GLU A 288 -0.49 2.33 28.01
C GLU A 288 0.84 2.27 27.24
N CYS A 289 1.05 3.15 26.26
CA CYS A 289 2.28 3.23 25.46
C CYS A 289 3.30 4.24 26.00
N SER A 290 2.99 4.94 27.10
CA SER A 290 3.85 5.98 27.67
C SER A 290 4.24 5.67 29.11
N SER A 291 5.49 5.96 29.46
CA SER A 291 5.99 5.87 30.83
C SER A 291 7.01 7.00 31.08
N LYS A 292 7.58 7.06 32.29
CA LYS A 292 8.67 8.02 32.56
C LYS A 292 9.91 7.72 31.71
N GLU A 293 10.15 6.45 31.43
CA GLU A 293 11.26 5.92 30.65
C GLU A 293 10.99 5.96 29.13
N ASN A 294 9.71 5.99 28.74
CA ASN A 294 9.27 6.19 27.34
C ASN A 294 8.23 7.31 27.28
N PRO A 295 8.65 8.59 27.39
CA PRO A 295 7.73 9.71 27.43
C PRO A 295 7.01 9.90 26.09
N VAL A 296 5.85 10.57 26.13
CA VAL A 296 5.13 10.98 24.92
C VAL A 296 6.04 11.86 24.07
N LYS A 297 6.19 11.49 22.79
CA LYS A 297 7.15 12.12 21.88
C LYS A 297 6.50 13.17 20.98
N TYR A 298 5.18 13.24 20.96
CA TYR A 298 4.43 14.01 19.98
C TYR A 298 3.14 14.57 20.55
N GLU A 299 2.85 15.81 20.20
CA GLU A 299 1.59 16.47 20.54
C GLU A 299 0.40 15.81 19.80
N PRO A 300 -0.80 15.84 20.41
CA PRO A 300 -2.03 15.42 19.74
C PRO A 300 -2.29 16.18 18.44
N VAL A 301 -2.86 15.51 17.43
CA VAL A 301 -3.25 16.13 16.15
C VAL A 301 -4.61 15.62 15.69
N VAL A 302 -5.45 16.47 15.11
CA VAL A 302 -6.72 16.03 14.52
C VAL A 302 -6.46 15.36 13.16
N GLN A 303 -7.06 14.20 12.89
CA GLN A 303 -6.84 13.43 11.66
C GLN A 303 -7.11 14.24 10.39
N ARG A 304 -8.14 15.10 10.39
CA ARG A 304 -8.45 16.06 9.31
C ARG A 304 -7.26 16.94 8.98
N GLU A 305 -6.64 17.52 9.99
CA GLU A 305 -5.50 18.44 9.85
C GLU A 305 -4.27 17.69 9.34
N TYR A 306 -4.01 16.51 9.90
CA TYR A 306 -2.92 15.65 9.45
C TYR A 306 -3.07 15.25 7.98
N ARG A 307 -4.27 14.83 7.58
CA ARG A 307 -4.58 14.46 6.20
C ARG A 307 -4.41 15.64 5.24
N LEU A 308 -4.91 16.82 5.60
CA LEU A 308 -4.74 18.04 4.78
C LEU A 308 -3.27 18.42 4.64
N MET A 309 -2.48 18.31 5.71
CA MET A 309 -1.03 18.54 5.66
C MET A 309 -0.32 17.56 4.72
N ARG A 310 -0.65 16.26 4.80
CA ARG A 310 -0.11 15.23 3.89
C ARG A 310 -0.51 15.48 2.44
N ALA A 311 -1.77 15.82 2.19
CA ALA A 311 -2.27 16.06 0.85
C ALA A 311 -1.61 17.30 0.21
N LYS A 312 -1.37 18.38 0.97
CA LYS A 312 -0.61 19.57 0.48
C LYS A 312 0.84 19.24 0.08
N LEU A 313 1.47 18.27 0.73
CA LEU A 313 2.83 17.84 0.39
C LEU A 313 2.85 16.98 -0.89
N GLN A 314 1.77 16.25 -1.15
CA GLN A 314 1.65 15.30 -2.26
C GLN A 314 1.09 15.95 -3.53
N TYR A 315 0.14 16.87 -3.40
CA TYR A 315 -0.51 17.59 -4.48
C TYR A 315 -0.17 19.07 -4.35
N ARG A 316 0.63 19.62 -5.28
CA ARG A 316 0.85 21.07 -5.38
C ARG A 316 -0.51 21.75 -5.56
N SER A 317 -0.76 22.85 -4.86
CA SER A 317 -1.96 23.64 -5.10
C SER A 317 -2.00 24.10 -6.55
N THR A 318 -3.18 24.01 -7.17
CA THR A 318 -3.43 24.45 -8.55
C THR A 318 -3.03 25.91 -8.77
N GLU A 319 -3.04 26.73 -7.71
CA GLU A 319 -2.58 28.13 -7.74
C GLU A 319 -1.08 28.28 -8.06
N ALA A 320 -0.22 27.39 -7.56
CA ALA A 320 1.22 27.46 -7.84
C ALA A 320 1.55 27.06 -9.29
N ALA A 321 0.85 26.06 -9.83
CA ALA A 321 1.01 25.62 -11.22
C ALA A 321 0.50 26.65 -12.23
N ILE A 322 -0.57 27.38 -11.90
CA ILE A 322 -1.09 28.48 -12.74
C ILE A 322 -0.15 29.68 -12.71
N ALA A 323 0.47 30.00 -11.57
CA ALA A 323 1.43 31.10 -11.46
C ALA A 323 2.72 30.86 -12.26
N GLU A 324 3.22 29.61 -12.33
CA GLU A 324 4.39 29.24 -13.15
C GLU A 324 4.08 29.19 -14.65
N ALA A 325 2.86 28.81 -15.06
CA ALA A 325 2.47 28.77 -16.47
C ALA A 325 2.12 30.16 -17.06
N SER A 326 1.98 31.17 -16.20
CA SER A 326 1.63 32.55 -16.58
C SER A 326 2.83 33.51 -16.51
N GLY A 327 4.03 33.00 -16.22
CA GLY A 327 5.29 33.75 -16.15
C GLY A 327 6.16 33.58 -17.38
#